data_AF-A0A7C5SW94-F1
#
_entry.id   AF-A0A7C5SW94-F1
#
_cell.length_a   1.000
_cell.length_b   1.000
_cell.length_c   1.000
_cell.angle_alpha   90.00
_cell.angle_beta   90.00
_cell.angle_gamma   90.00
#
_symmetry.space_group_name_H-M   'P 1'
#
loop_
_entity.id
_entity.type
_entity.pdbx_description
1 polymer ?
#
loop_
_entity_poly.entity_id
_entity_poly.type
_entity_poly.pdbx_seq_one_letter_code
_entity_poly.pdbx_strand_id
1 'polypeptide(L)'
;MNYKLNKLSTLFLGSAIAASTAFGSGALEKVMKERGLTETDVIRAAKTYLPTGGRNEYIVFSSGGQSGQMIVYGVPSMRILKYIAVFTPEPWQGYGFD
;
A
#
# COMPACT_ATOMS: atom_id res chain seq x y z
N MET A 1 -46.03 24.99 1.79
CA MET A 1 -46.30 23.67 1.16
C MET A 1 -45.60 22.61 2.01
N ASN A 2 -46.33 21.96 2.92
CA ASN A 2 -45.73 21.08 3.92
C ASN A 2 -45.60 19.66 3.34
N TYR A 3 -44.39 19.28 2.93
CA TYR A 3 -44.10 17.91 2.51
C TYR A 3 -44.11 17.00 3.74
N LYS A 4 -45.19 16.24 3.93
CA LYS A 4 -45.21 15.14 4.91
C LYS A 4 -44.43 13.97 4.33
N LEU A 5 -43.19 13.78 4.79
CA LEU A 5 -42.39 12.59 4.49
C LEU A 5 -43.10 11.36 5.08
N ASN A 6 -43.51 10.43 4.22
CA ASN A 6 -44.30 9.27 4.60
C ASN A 6 -43.37 8.18 5.19
N LYS A 7 -43.78 7.46 6.24
CA LYS A 7 -42.93 6.43 6.91
C LYS A 7 -42.37 5.39 5.94
N LEU A 8 -43.07 5.12 4.84
CA LEU A 8 -42.63 4.26 3.75
C LEU A 8 -41.39 4.81 3.02
N SER A 9 -41.35 6.12 2.76
CA SER A 9 -40.23 6.77 2.07
C SER A 9 -38.94 6.78 2.89
N THR A 10 -39.05 6.90 4.22
CA THR A 10 -37.91 6.76 5.14
C THR A 10 -37.39 5.32 5.24
N LEU A 11 -38.26 4.32 5.10
CA LEU A 11 -37.87 2.91 5.13
C LEU A 11 -37.10 2.50 3.85
N PHE A 12 -37.55 2.98 2.69
CA PHE A 12 -36.88 2.76 1.41
C PHE A 12 -35.52 3.47 1.33
N LEU A 13 -35.41 4.69 1.87
CA LEU A 13 -34.12 5.39 1.94
C LEU A 13 -33.16 4.68 2.91
N GLY A 14 -33.69 4.18 4.04
CA GLY A 14 -32.91 3.39 5.00
C GLY A 14 -32.39 2.07 4.44
N SER A 15 -33.19 1.35 3.64
CA SER A 15 -32.74 0.10 3.01
C SER A 15 -31.72 0.33 1.89
N ALA A 16 -31.86 1.44 1.13
CA ALA A 16 -30.89 1.81 0.09
C ALA A 16 -29.50 2.15 0.68
N ILE A 17 -29.47 2.79 1.86
CA ILE A 17 -28.22 3.10 2.57
C ILE A 17 -27.58 1.81 3.13
N ALA A 18 -28.38 0.91 3.74
CA ALA A 18 -27.88 -0.36 4.27
C ALA A 18 -27.35 -1.32 3.18
N ALA A 19 -27.95 -1.31 1.99
CA ALA A 19 -27.47 -2.11 0.86
C ALA A 19 -26.10 -1.64 0.35
N SER A 20 -25.84 -0.32 0.35
CA SER A 20 -24.57 0.24 -0.14
C SER A 20 -23.36 -0.13 0.72
N THR A 21 -23.53 -0.36 2.02
CA THR A 21 -22.46 -0.76 2.94
C THR A 21 -22.08 -2.25 2.87
N ALA A 22 -22.93 -3.10 2.29
CA ALA A 22 -22.72 -4.56 2.27
C ALA A 22 -21.80 -5.06 1.15
N PHE A 23 -21.58 -4.27 0.09
CA PHE A 23 -20.81 -4.73 -1.09
C PHE A 23 -19.28 -4.66 -0.93
N GLY A 24 -18.76 -3.99 0.12
CA GLY A 24 -17.32 -3.84 0.36
C GLY A 24 -16.71 -4.84 1.36
N SER A 25 -17.51 -5.40 2.28
CA SER A 25 -17.00 -6.19 3.42
C SER A 25 -16.73 -7.66 3.07
N GLY A 26 -17.57 -8.30 2.25
CA GLY A 26 -17.48 -9.74 2.02
C GLY A 26 -16.22 -10.21 1.28
N ALA A 27 -15.70 -9.39 0.37
CA ALA A 27 -14.49 -9.74 -0.39
C ALA A 27 -13.23 -9.69 0.49
N LEU A 28 -13.10 -8.67 1.34
CA LEU A 28 -11.99 -8.55 2.27
C LEU A 28 -12.00 -9.69 3.29
N GLU A 29 -13.17 -9.99 3.88
CA GLU A 29 -13.32 -11.06 4.87
C GLU A 29 -13.03 -12.44 4.28
N LYS A 30 -13.44 -12.69 3.04
CA LYS A 30 -13.08 -13.92 2.31
C LYS A 30 -11.57 -14.05 2.12
N VAL A 31 -10.89 -12.97 1.69
CA VAL A 31 -9.43 -12.97 1.51
C VAL A 31 -8.70 -13.14 2.84
N MET A 32 -9.19 -12.52 3.92
CA MET A 32 -8.64 -12.68 5.26
C MET A 32 -8.74 -14.13 5.73
N LYS A 33 -9.90 -14.77 5.53
CA LYS A 33 -10.11 -16.17 5.88
C LYS A 33 -9.25 -17.13 5.04
N GLU A 34 -9.17 -16.89 3.73
CA GLU A 34 -8.34 -17.69 2.81
C GLU A 34 -6.84 -17.59 3.14
N ARG A 35 -6.38 -16.40 3.57
CA ARG A 35 -4.98 -16.16 3.92
C ARG A 35 -4.67 -16.33 5.41
N GLY A 36 -5.66 -16.69 6.23
CA GLY A 36 -5.51 -16.83 7.68
C GLY A 36 -5.06 -15.55 8.39
N LEU A 37 -5.48 -14.38 7.90
CA LEU A 37 -5.05 -13.07 8.40
C LEU A 37 -5.98 -12.55 9.49
N THR A 38 -5.41 -11.95 10.53
CA THR A 38 -6.18 -11.15 11.49
C THR A 38 -6.44 -9.75 10.95
N GLU A 39 -7.45 -9.04 11.49
CA GLU A 39 -7.68 -7.63 11.15
C GLU A 39 -6.44 -6.77 11.39
N THR A 40 -5.68 -7.07 12.45
CA THR A 40 -4.44 -6.35 12.77
C THR A 40 -3.36 -6.54 11.71
N ASP A 41 -3.30 -7.71 11.08
CA ASP A 41 -2.33 -7.99 10.01
C ASP A 41 -2.67 -7.25 8.72
N VAL A 42 -3.97 -7.13 8.41
CA VAL A 42 -4.45 -6.33 7.28
C VAL A 42 -4.10 -4.85 7.49
N ILE A 43 -4.28 -4.32 8.70
CA ILE A 43 -3.91 -2.94 9.02
C ILE A 43 -2.39 -2.74 8.90
N ARG A 44 -1.58 -3.69 9.37
CA ARG A 44 -0.12 -3.63 9.22
C ARG A 44 0.32 -3.67 7.76
N ALA A 45 -0.28 -4.53 6.95
CA ALA A 45 0.01 -4.61 5.52
C ALA A 45 -0.42 -3.34 4.77
N ALA A 46 -1.58 -2.77 5.13
CA ALA A 46 -2.06 -1.52 4.54
C ALA A 46 -1.12 -0.35 4.84
N LYS A 47 -0.40 -0.36 5.97
CA LYS A 47 0.60 0.66 6.32
C LYS A 47 1.90 0.57 5.50
N THR A 48 2.25 -0.61 4.98
CA THR A 48 3.44 -0.77 4.12
C THR A 48 3.13 -0.55 2.65
N TYR A 49 1.86 -0.68 2.27
CA TYR A 49 1.42 -0.42 0.91
C TYR A 49 1.49 1.07 0.57
N LEU A 50 2.19 1.39 -0.52
CA LEU A 50 2.26 2.73 -1.07
C LEU A 50 1.72 2.73 -2.50
N PRO A 51 0.66 3.51 -2.80
CA PRO A 51 0.06 3.54 -4.14
C PRO A 51 1.00 4.19 -5.16
N THR A 52 0.76 3.90 -6.44
CA THR A 52 1.50 4.52 -7.55
C THR A 52 1.39 6.05 -7.48
N GLY A 53 2.53 6.73 -7.60
CA GLY A 53 2.63 8.18 -7.47
C GLY A 53 2.80 8.68 -6.03
N GLY A 54 2.65 7.81 -5.03
CA GLY A 54 2.99 8.14 -3.64
C GLY A 54 4.50 8.31 -3.44
N ARG A 55 4.89 9.27 -2.60
CA ARG A 55 6.29 9.46 -2.18
C ARG A 55 6.57 8.67 -0.91
N ASN A 56 7.75 8.05 -0.83
CA ASN A 56 8.22 7.47 0.41
C ASN A 56 8.55 8.59 1.40
N GLU A 57 8.24 8.34 2.68
CA GLU A 57 8.45 9.30 3.76
C GLU A 57 9.94 9.41 4.10
N TYR A 58 10.64 8.28 4.10
CA TYR A 58 12.07 8.22 4.38
C TYR A 58 12.85 7.60 3.23
N ILE A 59 14.10 8.02 3.11
CA ILE A 59 15.11 7.42 2.24
C ILE A 59 16.17 6.80 3.15
N VAL A 60 16.47 5.54 2.92
CA VAL A 60 17.48 4.80 3.67
C VAL A 60 18.63 4.46 2.74
N PHE A 61 19.84 4.73 3.23
CA PHE A 61 21.09 4.30 2.63
C PHE A 61 21.58 3.08 3.37
N SER A 62 21.61 1.94 2.69
CA SER A 62 22.02 0.67 3.28
C SER A 62 23.22 0.07 2.56
N SER A 63 23.97 -0.74 3.29
CA SER A 63 25.11 -1.48 2.74
C SER A 63 24.62 -2.60 1.81
N GLY A 64 25.28 -2.74 0.65
CA GLY A 64 25.13 -3.90 -0.22
C GLY A 64 25.90 -5.14 0.26
N GLY A 65 26.65 -5.03 1.37
CA GLY A 65 27.47 -6.11 1.89
C GLY A 65 28.57 -6.51 0.90
N GLN A 66 28.66 -7.80 0.58
CA GLN A 66 29.69 -8.32 -0.33
C GLN A 66 29.50 -7.87 -1.80
N SER A 67 28.32 -7.36 -2.17
CA SER A 67 28.11 -6.79 -3.50
C SER A 67 28.92 -5.50 -3.74
N GLY A 68 29.41 -4.86 -2.68
CA GLY A 68 30.26 -3.66 -2.77
C GLY A 68 29.54 -2.39 -3.23
N GLN A 69 28.19 -2.41 -3.23
CA GLN A 69 27.34 -1.28 -3.61
C GLN A 69 26.70 -0.64 -2.37
N MET A 70 26.20 0.59 -2.51
CA MET A 70 25.29 1.20 -1.54
C MET A 70 23.88 1.23 -2.13
N ILE A 71 22.92 0.66 -1.39
CA ILE A 71 21.53 0.52 -1.81
C ILE A 71 20.71 1.65 -1.20
N VAL A 72 20.03 2.42 -2.06
CA VAL A 72 19.09 3.45 -1.64
C VAL A 72 17.69 2.88 -1.80
N TYR A 73 16.91 2.83 -0.73
CA TYR A 73 15.51 2.43 -0.78
C TYR A 73 14.61 3.36 0.02
N GLY A 74 13.33 3.40 -0.36
CA GLY A 74 12.32 4.19 0.33
C GLY A 74 11.57 3.38 1.39
N VAL A 75 11.22 4.02 2.50
CA VAL A 75 10.36 3.47 3.56
C VAL A 75 9.06 4.28 3.58
N PRO A 76 7.88 3.64 3.67
CA PRO A 76 7.62 2.24 4.03
C PRO A 76 7.54 1.25 2.85
N SER A 77 7.64 1.71 1.60
CA SER A 77 7.41 0.83 0.44
C SER A 77 8.49 -0.22 0.22
N MET A 78 9.64 -0.10 0.91
CA MET A 78 10.84 -0.94 0.78
C MET A 78 11.33 -1.11 -0.66
N ARG A 79 11.03 -0.14 -1.53
CA ARG A 79 11.40 -0.19 -2.94
C ARG A 79 12.80 0.35 -3.11
N ILE A 80 13.66 -0.40 -3.79
CA ILE A 80 14.98 0.07 -4.20
C ILE A 80 14.81 1.21 -5.21
N LEU A 81 15.39 2.36 -4.88
CA LEU A 81 15.36 3.57 -5.70
C LEU A 81 16.62 3.67 -6.57
N LYS A 82 17.78 3.27 -6.03
CA LYS A 82 19.06 3.37 -6.73
C LYS A 82 20.10 2.44 -6.13
N TYR A 83 20.94 1.89 -6.99
CA TYR A 83 22.24 1.35 -6.64
C TYR A 83 23.31 2.39 -6.91
N ILE A 84 24.11 2.67 -5.89
CA ILE A 84 25.27 3.55 -5.97
C ILE A 84 26.50 2.65 -6.00
N ALA A 85 27.27 2.74 -7.08
CA ALA A 85 28.54 2.05 -7.18
C ALA A 85 29.56 2.64 -6.20
N VAL A 86 30.28 1.78 -5.47
CA VAL A 86 31.29 2.19 -4.49
C VAL A 86 32.56 1.35 -4.66
N PHE A 87 32.51 0.05 -4.33
CA PHE A 87 33.68 -0.83 -4.36
C PHE A 87 33.73 -1.76 -5.56
N THR A 88 32.56 -2.07 -6.14
CA THR A 88 32.45 -2.95 -7.30
C THR A 88 32.29 -2.13 -8.58
N PRO A 89 33.07 -2.40 -9.64
CA PRO A 89 32.86 -1.78 -10.94
C PRO A 89 31.43 -2.03 -11.44
N GLU A 90 30.75 -0.98 -11.87
CA GLU A 90 29.35 -1.04 -12.30
C GLU A 90 29.23 -0.68 -13.80
N PRO A 91 29.23 -1.68 -14.69
CA PRO A 91 29.44 -1.46 -16.12
C PRO A 91 28.32 -0.67 -16.80
N TRP A 92 27.08 -0.79 -16.33
CA TRP A 92 25.96 -0.02 -16.91
C TRP A 92 26.02 1.47 -16.58
N GLN A 93 26.71 1.85 -15.51
CA GLN A 93 27.00 3.25 -15.15
C GLN A 93 28.36 3.71 -15.68
N GLY A 94 29.21 2.79 -16.17
CA GLY A 94 30.60 3.07 -16.54
C GLY A 94 31.54 3.27 -15.35
N TYR A 95 31.11 2.97 -14.11
CA TYR A 95 31.94 3.16 -12.92
C TYR A 95 33.03 2.09 -12.82
N GLY A 96 34.29 2.50 -12.71
CA GLY A 96 35.46 1.61 -12.64
C GLY A 96 35.97 1.14 -14.00
N PHE A 97 35.61 1.84 -15.08
CA PHE A 97 36.05 1.58 -16.47
C PHE A 97 36.57 2.86 -17.16
N ASP A 98 36.91 3.88 -16.37
CA ASP A 98 37.53 5.14 -16.79
C ASP A 98 39.03 5.00 -17.17
#